data_AF-X6BFN9-F1
#
_entry.id   AF-X6BFN9-F1
#
_cell.length_a   1.000
_cell.length_b   1.000
_cell.length_c   1.000
_cell.angle_alpha   90.00
_cell.angle_beta   90.00
_cell.angle_gamma   90.00
#
_symmetry.space_group_name_H-M   'P 1'
#
loop_
_entity.id
_entity.type
_entity.pdbx_description
1 polymer ?
#
loop_
_entity_poly.entity_id
_entity_poly.type
_entity_poly.pdbx_seq_one_letter_code
_entity_poly.pdbx_strand_id
1 'polypeptide(L)'
;MNTEAPSHAEHAANIANMGLRWITGDQTTQDFGNCEHDAGFMWLTRAPALKNEGQPIAKSSDTALLVGDRLAVAKGARHQAEALELLKFYLGSPDITGKFVRPRPARPSSDALQYMSAVLGGEQIRIRAEDRLLEHLGSRTRRPPTEWTRRIE
;
A
#
# COMPACT_ATOMS: atom_id res chain seq x y z
N MET A 1 20.77 3.73 23.71
CA MET A 1 19.94 4.93 23.97
C MET A 1 18.58 4.43 24.40
N ASN A 2 18.21 4.64 25.67
CA ASN A 2 16.85 4.42 26.14
C ASN A 2 16.03 5.64 25.71
N THR A 3 15.28 5.52 24.62
CA THR A 3 14.22 6.50 24.33
C THR A 3 13.01 6.08 25.14
N GLU A 4 12.76 6.77 26.25
CA GLU A 4 11.50 6.64 26.98
C GLU A 4 10.34 6.93 26.03
N ALA A 5 9.24 6.17 26.19
CA ALA A 5 8.06 6.38 25.37
C ALA A 5 7.51 7.80 25.59
N PRO A 6 7.00 8.47 24.55
CA PRO A 6 6.45 9.82 24.68
C PRO A 6 5.35 9.87 25.74
N SER A 7 5.31 10.98 26.47
CA SER A 7 4.22 11.28 27.40
C SER A 7 2.88 11.40 26.68
N HIS A 8 1.77 11.28 27.42
CA HIS A 8 0.42 11.41 26.86
C HIS A 8 0.18 12.78 26.19
N ALA A 9 0.78 13.84 26.72
CA ALA A 9 0.68 15.19 26.15
C ALA A 9 1.43 15.29 24.81
N GLU A 10 2.60 14.65 24.71
CA GLU A 10 3.37 14.59 23.46
C GLU A 10 2.66 13.74 22.40
N HIS A 11 2.02 12.64 22.78
CA HIS A 11 1.16 11.88 21.86
C HIS A 11 0.01 12.74 21.32
N ALA A 12 -0.68 13.50 22.16
CA ALA A 12 -1.78 14.36 21.72
C ALA A 12 -1.32 15.47 20.75
N ALA A 13 -0.17 16.08 21.02
CA ALA A 13 0.43 17.07 20.12
C ALA A 13 0.88 16.45 18.78
N ASN A 14 1.47 15.26 18.80
CA ASN A 14 1.85 14.53 17.59
C ASN A 14 0.64 14.15 16.74
N ILE A 15 -0.46 13.76 17.39
CA ILE A 15 -1.73 13.46 16.74
C ILE A 15 -2.35 14.73 16.13
N ALA A 16 -2.18 15.90 16.73
CA ALA A 16 -2.67 17.18 16.19
C ALA A 16 -1.94 17.60 14.91
N ASN A 17 -0.70 17.15 14.70
CA ASN A 17 0.06 17.35 13.46
C ASN A 17 -0.30 16.35 12.34
N MET A 18 -1.08 15.30 12.65
CA MET A 18 -1.66 14.43 11.62
C MET A 18 -2.90 15.11 11.03
N GLY A 19 -2.68 16.01 10.07
CA GLY A 19 -3.72 16.87 9.49
C GLY A 19 -4.89 16.10 8.84
N LEU A 20 -4.67 14.86 8.40
CA LEU A 20 -5.68 14.07 7.68
C LEU A 20 -5.74 12.63 8.17
N ARG A 21 -6.97 12.15 8.37
CA ARG A 21 -7.30 10.77 8.71
C ARG A 21 -8.26 10.22 7.69
N TRP A 22 -7.73 9.44 6.77
CA TRP A 22 -8.54 8.81 5.76
C TRP A 22 -9.26 7.58 6.32
N ILE A 23 -10.49 7.36 5.86
CA ILE A 23 -11.31 6.18 6.21
C ILE A 23 -11.41 5.24 5.01
N THR A 24 -11.38 5.78 3.80
CA THR A 24 -11.47 5.01 2.57
C THR A 24 -10.21 5.17 1.73
N GLY A 25 -9.97 4.21 0.84
CA GLY A 25 -8.83 4.27 -0.06
C GLY A 25 -8.99 5.33 -1.13
N ASP A 26 -10.22 5.59 -1.57
CA ASP A 26 -10.47 6.65 -2.57
C ASP A 26 -10.22 8.03 -1.98
N GLN A 27 -10.49 8.22 -0.69
CA GLN A 27 -10.13 9.44 0.03
C GLN A 27 -8.62 9.69 -0.02
N THR A 28 -7.78 8.68 0.24
CA THR A 28 -6.31 8.87 0.14
C THR A 28 -5.82 9.25 -1.26
N THR A 29 -6.50 8.75 -2.30
CA THR A 29 -6.16 9.09 -3.68
C THR A 29 -6.52 10.55 -3.98
N GLN A 30 -7.70 11.00 -3.54
CA GLN A 30 -8.14 12.38 -3.73
C GLN A 30 -7.31 13.36 -2.90
N ASP A 31 -7.09 13.07 -1.64
CA ASP A 31 -6.31 13.92 -0.72
C ASP A 31 -4.89 14.13 -1.26
N PHE A 32 -4.23 13.08 -1.74
CA PHE A 32 -2.92 13.20 -2.39
C PHE A 32 -3.00 13.99 -3.70
N GLY A 33 -3.97 13.68 -4.56
CA GLY A 33 -4.14 14.37 -5.86
C GLY A 33 -4.47 15.86 -5.74
N ASN A 34 -5.07 16.26 -4.62
CA ASN A 34 -5.42 17.64 -4.30
C ASN A 34 -4.33 18.37 -3.48
N CYS A 35 -3.19 17.72 -3.22
CA CYS A 35 -2.09 18.25 -2.40
C CYS A 35 -2.50 18.58 -0.95
N GLU A 36 -3.45 17.84 -0.38
CA GLU A 36 -3.89 18.02 1.02
C GLU A 36 -2.84 17.45 2.02
N HIS A 37 -1.94 16.58 1.56
CA HIS A 37 -0.76 16.14 2.30
C HIS A 37 0.44 15.81 1.39
N ASP A 38 1.66 16.05 1.88
CA ASP A 38 2.90 15.73 1.16
C ASP A 38 3.40 14.30 1.38
N ALA A 39 3.06 13.70 2.52
CA ALA A 39 3.48 12.37 2.92
C ALA A 39 2.44 11.72 3.84
N GLY A 40 2.35 10.39 3.78
CA GLY A 40 1.42 9.66 4.63
C GLY A 40 1.50 8.16 4.46
N PHE A 41 0.70 7.46 5.25
CA PHE A 41 0.50 6.03 5.13
C PHE A 41 -0.75 5.77 4.29
N MET A 42 -0.66 4.93 3.25
CA MET A 42 -1.79 4.58 2.39
C MET A 42 -1.72 3.12 1.95
N TRP A 43 -2.82 2.57 1.42
CA TRP A 43 -2.76 1.26 0.77
C TRP A 43 -1.92 1.33 -0.50
N LEU A 44 -0.93 0.44 -0.61
CA LEU A 44 -0.05 0.34 -1.77
C LEU A 44 -0.82 0.18 -3.10
N THR A 45 -2.04 -0.36 -3.05
CA THR A 45 -2.94 -0.52 -4.20
C THR A 45 -3.35 0.79 -4.86
N ARG A 46 -3.21 1.93 -4.17
CA ARG A 46 -3.57 3.27 -4.68
C ARG A 46 -2.43 3.94 -5.45
N ALA A 47 -1.18 3.62 -5.12
CA ALA A 47 -0.02 4.26 -5.74
C ALA A 47 0.07 4.06 -7.27
N PRO A 48 -0.22 2.85 -7.84
CA PRO A 48 -0.23 2.69 -9.30
C PRO A 48 -1.26 3.55 -10.02
N ALA A 49 -2.44 3.77 -9.44
CA ALA A 49 -3.47 4.63 -10.04
C ALA A 49 -2.98 6.07 -10.12
N LEU A 50 -2.51 6.63 -9.01
CA LEU A 50 -1.91 7.97 -8.95
C LEU A 50 -0.75 8.13 -9.93
N LYS A 51 0.14 7.13 -10.02
CA LYS A 51 1.24 7.14 -10.98
C LYS A 51 0.75 7.15 -12.43
N ASN A 52 -0.27 6.35 -12.76
CA ASN A 52 -0.84 6.30 -14.10
C ASN A 52 -1.57 7.61 -14.48
N GLU A 53 -2.09 8.33 -13.48
CA GLU A 53 -2.68 9.66 -13.63
C GLU A 53 -1.63 10.78 -13.74
N GLY A 54 -0.33 10.45 -13.66
CA GLY A 54 0.76 11.42 -13.77
C GLY A 54 1.09 12.18 -12.48
N GLN A 55 0.54 11.75 -11.34
CA GLN A 55 0.81 12.38 -10.05
C GLN A 55 2.25 12.10 -9.59
N PRO A 56 2.91 13.05 -8.90
CA PRO A 56 4.31 12.93 -8.49
C PRO A 56 4.49 12.04 -7.23
N ILE A 57 3.95 10.82 -7.25
CA ILE A 57 3.98 9.89 -6.12
C ILE A 57 5.28 9.07 -6.08
N ALA A 58 5.88 9.02 -4.90
CA ALA A 58 6.93 8.08 -4.53
C ALA A 58 6.43 7.14 -3.42
N LYS A 59 6.95 5.92 -3.38
CA LYS A 59 6.66 4.93 -2.33
C LYS A 59 7.96 4.38 -1.76
N SER A 60 7.96 4.05 -0.47
CA SER A 60 8.97 3.20 0.16
C SER A 60 8.28 1.96 0.74
N SER A 61 8.95 0.81 0.63
CA SER A 61 8.51 -0.43 1.27
C SER A 61 9.25 -0.69 2.59
N ASP A 62 10.17 0.19 2.97
CA ASP A 62 10.86 0.11 4.27
C ASP A 62 9.83 0.23 5.37
N THR A 63 9.76 -0.79 6.25
CA THR A 63 8.77 -0.89 7.34
C THR A 63 7.29 -0.98 6.88
N ALA A 64 7.03 -1.37 5.63
CA ALA A 64 5.66 -1.56 5.15
C ALA A 64 4.93 -2.70 5.88
N LEU A 65 3.64 -2.49 6.16
CA LEU A 65 2.77 -3.50 6.76
C LEU A 65 2.17 -4.40 5.68
N LEU A 66 2.45 -5.70 5.76
CA LEU A 66 1.78 -6.70 4.95
C LEU A 66 0.56 -7.25 5.68
N VAL A 67 -0.61 -6.85 5.22
CA VAL A 67 -1.90 -7.26 5.78
C VAL A 67 -2.67 -8.04 4.71
N GLY A 68 -3.40 -9.08 5.13
CA GLY A 68 -4.24 -9.88 4.25
C GLY A 68 -5.68 -9.94 4.73
N ASP A 69 -6.60 -9.93 3.77
CA ASP A 69 -8.03 -10.08 4.04
C ASP A 69 -8.41 -11.56 4.03
N ARG A 70 -9.42 -11.92 4.82
CA ARG A 70 -10.02 -13.26 4.81
C ARG A 70 -11.47 -13.15 4.34
N LEU A 71 -11.85 -14.04 3.42
CA LEU A 71 -13.24 -14.22 3.07
C LEU A 71 -13.89 -15.14 4.11
N ALA A 72 -15.03 -14.71 4.65
CA ALA A 72 -15.79 -15.46 5.64
C ALA A 72 -17.28 -15.48 5.27
N VAL A 73 -17.95 -16.61 5.53
CA VAL A 73 -19.41 -16.71 5.41
C VAL A 73 -20.02 -16.45 6.77
N ALA A 74 -20.93 -15.47 6.85
CA ALA A 74 -21.63 -15.15 8.08
C ALA A 74 -22.48 -16.34 8.56
N LYS A 75 -22.50 -16.58 9.87
CA LYS A 75 -23.32 -17.65 10.47
C LYS A 75 -24.80 -17.38 10.20
N GLY A 76 -25.50 -18.37 9.62
CA GLY A 76 -26.92 -18.24 9.30
C GLY A 76 -27.20 -17.36 8.07
N ALA A 77 -26.21 -17.12 7.21
CA ALA A 77 -26.42 -16.40 5.96
C ALA A 77 -27.52 -17.07 5.12
N ARG A 78 -28.45 -16.27 4.58
CA ARG A 78 -29.58 -16.75 3.76
C ARG A 78 -29.14 -17.64 2.58
N HIS A 79 -27.96 -17.35 2.02
CA HIS A 79 -27.38 -18.04 0.86
C HIS A 79 -26.05 -18.72 1.24
N GLN A 80 -26.05 -19.45 2.36
CA GLN A 80 -24.83 -20.06 2.89
C GLN A 80 -24.21 -21.09 1.94
N ALA A 81 -25.04 -21.93 1.30
CA ALA A 81 -24.54 -22.96 0.39
C ALA A 81 -23.87 -22.34 -0.84
N GLU A 82 -24.51 -21.34 -1.44
CA GLU A 82 -24.02 -20.62 -2.62
C GLU A 82 -22.75 -19.82 -2.29
N ALA A 83 -22.70 -19.18 -1.11
CA ALA A 83 -21.51 -18.48 -0.65
C ALA A 83 -20.31 -19.43 -0.49
N LEU A 84 -20.54 -20.64 0.03
CA LEU A 84 -19.49 -21.66 0.15
C LEU A 84 -19.03 -22.18 -1.21
N GLU A 85 -19.93 -22.37 -2.17
CA GLU A 85 -19.55 -22.73 -3.55
C GLU A 85 -18.73 -21.62 -4.22
N LEU A 86 -19.09 -20.35 -4.01
CA LEU A 86 -18.29 -19.22 -4.51
C LEU A 86 -16.87 -19.21 -3.91
N LEU A 87 -16.74 -19.50 -2.61
CA LEU A 87 -15.43 -19.61 -1.96
C LEU A 87 -14.61 -20.78 -2.50
N LYS A 88 -15.23 -21.95 -2.69
CA LYS A 88 -14.58 -23.11 -3.30
C LYS A 88 -14.08 -22.78 -4.70
N PHE A 89 -14.92 -22.14 -5.53
CA PHE A 89 -14.54 -21.70 -6.86
C PHE A 89 -13.34 -20.76 -6.82
N TYR A 90 -13.37 -19.72 -5.98
CA TYR A 90 -12.29 -18.75 -5.89
C TYR A 90 -10.97 -19.38 -5.43
N LEU A 91 -11.00 -20.16 -4.34
CA LEU A 91 -9.82 -20.80 -3.74
C LEU A 91 -9.26 -21.94 -4.60
N GLY A 92 -10.12 -22.63 -5.35
CA GLY A 92 -9.75 -23.72 -6.25
C GLY A 92 -9.31 -23.27 -7.64
N SER A 93 -9.29 -21.96 -7.94
CA SER A 93 -8.99 -21.41 -9.27
C SER A 93 -7.78 -20.47 -9.23
N PRO A 94 -6.53 -20.99 -9.32
CA PRO A 94 -5.32 -20.18 -9.31
C PRO A 94 -5.25 -19.14 -10.44
N ASP A 95 -5.83 -19.43 -11.61
CA ASP A 95 -5.86 -18.51 -12.74
C ASP A 95 -6.77 -17.30 -12.47
N ILE A 96 -7.93 -17.52 -11.84
CA ILE A 96 -8.86 -16.47 -11.42
C ILE A 96 -8.19 -15.61 -10.35
N THR A 97 -7.56 -16.24 -9.36
CA THR A 97 -6.82 -15.52 -8.31
C THR A 97 -5.69 -14.69 -8.92
N GLY A 98 -4.92 -15.26 -9.85
CA GLY A 98 -3.85 -14.56 -10.57
C GLY A 98 -4.34 -13.39 -11.42
N LYS A 99 -5.48 -13.51 -12.10
CA LYS A 99 -6.13 -12.41 -12.84
C LYS A 99 -6.62 -11.32 -11.88
N PHE A 100 -7.18 -11.70 -10.73
CA PHE A 100 -7.71 -10.77 -9.74
C PHE A 100 -6.61 -9.92 -9.09
N VAL A 101 -5.45 -10.50 -8.82
CA VAL A 101 -4.31 -9.78 -8.25
C VAL A 101 -3.46 -9.09 -9.32
N ARG A 102 -3.53 -9.43 -10.61
CA ARG A 102 -2.76 -8.75 -11.67
C ARG A 102 -2.84 -7.22 -11.61
N PRO A 103 -4.02 -6.58 -11.58
CA PRO A 103 -4.12 -5.12 -11.55
C PRO A 103 -3.78 -4.51 -10.18
N ARG A 104 -3.56 -5.33 -9.14
CA ARG A 104 -3.36 -4.86 -7.76
C ARG A 104 -2.01 -5.33 -7.20
N PRO A 105 -1.31 -4.51 -6.41
CA PRO A 105 -0.17 -4.97 -5.62
C PRO A 105 -0.67 -5.77 -4.40
N ALA A 106 -1.25 -6.95 -4.66
CA ALA A 106 -1.57 -7.96 -3.65
C ALA A 106 -0.67 -9.19 -3.88
N ARG A 107 -0.29 -9.89 -2.80
CA ARG A 107 0.43 -11.17 -2.89
C ARG A 107 -0.59 -12.32 -2.95
N PRO A 108 -0.71 -13.06 -4.07
CA PRO A 108 -1.59 -14.20 -4.16
C PRO A 108 -0.92 -15.47 -3.57
N SER A 109 -1.61 -16.62 -3.65
CA SER A 109 -1.03 -17.92 -3.31
C SER A 109 0.18 -18.27 -4.18
N SER A 110 1.03 -19.20 -3.71
CA SER A 110 2.21 -19.66 -4.46
C SER A 110 1.86 -20.19 -5.85
N ASP A 111 0.78 -20.95 -5.99
CA ASP A 111 0.32 -21.49 -7.28
C ASP A 111 -0.14 -20.38 -8.23
N ALA A 112 -0.83 -19.36 -7.69
CA ALA A 112 -1.23 -18.19 -8.47
C ALA A 112 -0.02 -17.32 -8.84
N LEU A 113 1.01 -17.21 -7.99
CA LEU A 113 2.28 -16.57 -8.34
C LEU A 113 2.97 -17.32 -9.50
N GLN A 114 3.00 -18.65 -9.47
CA GLN A 114 3.57 -19.47 -10.54
C GLN A 114 2.81 -19.27 -11.85
N TYR A 115 1.46 -19.30 -11.80
CA TYR A 115 0.62 -18.97 -12.95
C TYR A 115 0.94 -17.58 -13.51
N MET A 116 1.00 -16.56 -12.64
CA MET A 116 1.37 -15.20 -13.06
C MET A 116 2.76 -15.14 -13.68
N SER A 117 3.74 -15.89 -13.15
CA SER A 117 5.11 -15.97 -13.68
C SER A 117 5.14 -16.54 -15.07
N ALA A 118 4.37 -17.60 -15.30
CA ALA A 118 4.25 -18.25 -16.60
C ALA A 118 3.55 -17.36 -17.64
N VAL A 119 2.55 -16.57 -17.23
CA VAL A 119 1.74 -15.75 -18.14
C VAL A 119 2.34 -14.35 -18.38
N LEU A 120 3.10 -13.79 -17.45
CA LEU A 120 3.62 -12.42 -17.54
C LEU A 120 5.04 -12.31 -18.11
N GLY A 121 5.75 -13.42 -18.27
CA GLY A 121 7.20 -13.40 -18.48
C GLY A 121 7.92 -12.90 -17.22
N GLY A 122 9.04 -13.52 -16.86
CA GLY A 122 9.72 -13.33 -15.55
C GLY A 122 10.16 -11.89 -15.20
N GLU A 123 9.97 -10.92 -16.09
CA GLU A 123 10.45 -9.55 -15.97
C GLU A 123 9.52 -8.64 -15.14
N GLN A 124 8.20 -8.86 -15.17
CA GLN A 124 7.24 -8.09 -14.36
C GLN A 124 7.22 -8.47 -12.86
N ILE A 125 7.70 -9.68 -12.53
CA ILE A 125 7.73 -10.17 -11.13
C ILE A 125 8.99 -9.67 -10.41
N ARG A 126 10.10 -9.50 -11.14
CA ARG A 126 11.34 -8.94 -10.60
C ARG A 126 11.20 -7.46 -10.19
N ILE A 127 10.37 -6.69 -10.89
CA ILE A 127 10.08 -5.28 -10.59
C ILE A 127 9.31 -5.11 -9.26
N ARG A 128 8.78 -6.16 -8.64
CA ARG A 128 8.07 -6.10 -7.35
C ARG A 128 8.85 -6.61 -6.14
N ALA A 129 10.06 -7.14 -6.33
CA ALA A 129 10.92 -7.64 -5.24
C ALA A 129 12.13 -6.73 -4.96
N GLU A 130 12.56 -5.92 -5.94
CA GLU A 130 13.66 -4.99 -5.78
C GLU A 130 13.15 -3.57 -6.09
N ASP A 131 12.73 -2.85 -5.05
CA ASP A 131 12.69 -1.39 -5.07
C ASP A 131 14.14 -0.89 -5.29
N ARG A 132 14.64 -0.88 -6.53
CA ARG A 132 15.76 0.00 -6.92
C ARG A 132 15.22 1.42 -7.03
N LEU A 133 14.95 2.01 -5.86
CA LEU A 133 14.57 3.41 -5.71
C LEU A 133 15.59 4.16 -4.85
N LEU A 134 16.86 3.78 -4.97
CA LEU A 134 17.99 4.57 -4.44
C LEU A 134 18.83 5.25 -5.54
N GLU A 135 18.63 4.93 -6.83
CA GLU A 135 19.45 5.53 -7.91
C GLU A 135 18.86 6.83 -8.51
N HIS A 136 17.60 7.19 -8.22
CA HIS A 136 16.99 8.42 -8.78
C HIS A 136 16.80 9.58 -7.80
N LEU A 137 17.16 9.39 -6.53
CA LEU A 137 17.23 10.49 -5.55
C LEU A 137 18.66 11.04 -5.39
N GLY A 138 19.64 10.51 -6.14
CA GLY A 138 21.06 10.88 -6.04
C GLY A 138 21.55 11.96 -7.01
N SER A 139 20.76 12.46 -7.96
CA SER A 139 21.29 13.36 -9.01
C SER A 139 20.65 14.74 -9.15
N ARG A 140 19.73 15.15 -8.25
CA ARG A 140 19.30 16.55 -8.14
C ARG A 140 19.12 16.95 -6.68
N THR A 141 20.24 17.27 -6.05
CA THR A 141 20.30 18.07 -4.83
C THR A 141 19.75 19.48 -5.08
N ARG A 142 18.42 19.65 -4.99
CA ARG A 142 17.90 20.89 -4.40
C ARG A 142 17.80 20.63 -2.91
N ARG A 143 18.75 21.19 -2.15
CA ARG A 143 18.61 21.32 -0.70
C ARG A 143 17.21 21.89 -0.41
N PRO A 144 16.45 21.34 0.54
CA PRO A 144 15.30 22.05 1.07
C PRO A 144 15.77 23.39 1.64
N PRO A 145 14.97 24.47 1.57
CA PRO A 145 15.32 25.76 2.13
C PRO A 145 15.78 25.63 3.59
N THR A 146 16.89 26.28 3.93
CA THR A 146 17.59 26.25 5.22
C THR A 146 16.80 26.84 6.41
N GLU A 147 15.50 27.06 6.26
CA GLU A 147 14.63 27.60 7.29
C GLU A 147 14.02 26.52 8.20
N TRP A 148 14.12 25.24 7.83
CA TRP A 148 13.53 24.12 8.60
C TRP A 148 14.45 23.52 9.69
N THR A 149 15.74 23.86 9.72
CA THR A 149 16.70 23.27 10.68
C THR A 149 17.00 24.11 11.92
N ARG A 150 16.29 25.23 12.17
CA ARG A 150 16.52 26.09 13.36
C ARG A 150 15.53 25.91 14.51
N ARG A 151 14.71 24.86 14.52
CA ARG A 151 13.73 24.65 15.60
C ARG A 151 13.92 23.40 16.45
N ILE A 152 15.05 22.71 16.29
CA ILE A 152 15.42 21.56 17.11
C ILE A 152 16.93 21.61 17.37
N GLU A 153 17.35 22.56 18.21
CA GLU A 153 18.56 22.48 19.04
C GLU A 153 18.21 23.02 20.44
#